data_AF-A0A0B6Y6E0-F1
#
_entry.id   AF-A0A0B6Y6E0-F1
#
_cell.length_a   1.000
_cell.length_b   1.000
_cell.length_c   1.000
_cell.angle_alpha   90.00
_cell.angle_beta   90.00
_cell.angle_gamma   90.00
#
_symmetry.space_group_name_H-M   'P 1'
#
loop_
_entity.id
_entity.type
_entity.pdbx_description
1 polymer ?
#
loop_
_entity_poly.entity_id
_entity_poly.type
_entity_poly.pdbx_seq_one_letter_code
_entity_poly.pdbx_strand_id
1 'polypeptide(L)'
;ALCGPQVTRLTDTWLLLRQTYTSSAFVFDTKLRPALLSLNDTSCDLPLTNVCIPYITPVCHLLEEDIQSIFQEHYWEKGLDPISSAIDVLLNHLEVARVIASQYNVYRDMGNMFINSLNDPELDEILCPEFHFLVLWGDNRLSVNNR
;
A
#
# COMPACT_ATOMS: atom_id res chain seq x y z
N ALA A 1 -7.68 1.95 -0.67
CA ALA A 1 -9.11 2.23 -0.45
C ALA A 1 -9.65 3.37 -1.33
N LEU A 2 -9.14 4.60 -1.23
CA LEU A 2 -9.70 5.77 -1.95
C LEU A 2 -9.68 5.66 -3.49
N CYS A 3 -8.77 4.88 -4.06
CA CYS A 3 -8.70 4.64 -5.51
C CYS A 3 -9.57 3.46 -5.98
N GLY A 4 -10.26 2.75 -5.09
CA GLY A 4 -11.10 1.60 -5.46
C GLY A 4 -12.36 2.04 -6.22
N PRO A 5 -12.85 1.24 -7.19
CA PRO A 5 -13.97 1.62 -8.06
C PRO A 5 -15.27 1.92 -7.29
N GLN A 6 -15.47 1.27 -6.14
CA GLN A 6 -16.62 1.49 -5.27
C GLN A 6 -16.61 2.87 -4.60
N VAL A 7 -15.42 3.44 -4.36
CA VAL A 7 -15.23 4.74 -3.71
C VAL A 7 -15.12 5.85 -4.77
N THR A 8 -14.39 5.62 -5.86
CA THR A 8 -14.18 6.63 -6.91
C THR A 8 -15.47 7.00 -7.65
N ARG A 9 -16.45 6.08 -7.72
CA ARG A 9 -17.77 6.35 -8.33
C ARG A 9 -18.69 7.26 -7.51
N LEU A 10 -18.34 7.61 -6.27
CA LEU A 10 -19.15 8.45 -5.39
C LEU A 10 -19.03 9.93 -5.78
N THR A 11 -19.53 10.29 -6.96
CA THR A 11 -19.32 11.60 -7.59
C THR A 11 -19.71 12.77 -6.69
N ASP A 12 -20.89 12.71 -6.07
CA ASP A 12 -21.39 13.79 -5.21
C ASP A 12 -20.53 13.97 -3.95
N THR A 13 -20.06 12.88 -3.35
CA THR A 13 -19.14 12.91 -2.20
C THR A 13 -17.81 13.55 -2.56
N TRP A 14 -17.24 13.18 -3.71
CA TRP A 14 -16.00 13.77 -4.20
C TRP A 14 -16.15 15.24 -4.58
N LEU A 15 -17.31 15.63 -5.13
CA LEU A 15 -17.62 17.02 -5.43
C LEU A 15 -17.68 17.85 -4.14
N LEU A 16 -18.43 17.36 -3.14
CA LEU A 16 -18.55 18.01 -1.85
C LEU A 16 -17.17 18.14 -1.16
N LEU A 17 -16.35 17.08 -1.17
CA LEU A 17 -14.99 17.12 -0.62
C LEU A 17 -14.16 18.23 -1.27
N ARG A 18 -14.22 18.38 -2.60
CA ARG A 18 -13.46 19.41 -3.33
C ARG A 18 -13.96 20.82 -3.02
N GLN A 19 -15.25 20.99 -2.76
CA GLN A 19 -15.85 22.28 -2.43
C GLN A 19 -15.59 22.68 -0.97
N THR A 20 -15.68 21.73 -0.04
CA THR A 20 -15.59 22.00 1.41
C THR A 20 -14.17 21.86 1.95
N TYR A 21 -13.39 20.92 1.44
CA TYR A 21 -12.03 20.60 1.88
C TYR A 21 -11.03 20.65 0.72
N THR A 22 -11.04 21.77 -0.01
CA THR A 22 -10.27 21.96 -1.25
C THR A 22 -8.78 21.64 -1.07
N SER A 23 -8.16 22.08 0.03
CA SER A 23 -6.75 21.80 0.32
C SER A 23 -6.47 20.30 0.46
N SER A 24 -7.30 19.56 1.19
CA SER A 24 -7.15 18.11 1.35
C SER A 24 -7.35 17.37 0.03
N ALA A 25 -8.38 17.77 -0.74
CA ALA A 25 -8.62 17.18 -2.05
C ALA A 25 -7.45 17.44 -3.02
N PHE A 26 -6.91 18.66 -3.01
CA PHE A 26 -5.73 19.02 -3.79
C PHE A 26 -4.50 18.19 -3.41
N VAL A 27 -4.23 18.00 -2.12
CA VAL A 27 -3.11 17.17 -1.64
C VAL A 27 -3.28 15.71 -2.09
N PHE A 28 -4.50 15.18 -2.02
CA PHE A 28 -4.77 13.83 -2.49
C PHE A 28 -4.51 13.68 -4.00
N ASP A 29 -5.07 14.57 -4.81
CA ASP A 29 -5.00 14.49 -6.27
C ASP A 29 -3.57 14.78 -6.79
N THR A 30 -2.82 15.68 -6.15
CA THR A 30 -1.51 16.13 -6.66
C THR A 30 -0.29 15.53 -5.96
N LYS A 31 -0.43 14.98 -4.75
CA LYS A 31 0.69 14.42 -4.00
C LYS A 31 0.50 12.95 -3.67
N LEU A 32 -0.58 12.60 -2.98
CA LEU A 32 -0.74 11.24 -2.44
C LEU A 32 -0.97 10.19 -3.52
N ARG A 33 -1.88 10.47 -4.48
CA ARG A 33 -2.15 9.54 -5.57
C ARG A 33 -0.94 9.37 -6.50
N PRO A 34 -0.27 10.44 -6.97
CA PRO A 34 0.96 10.29 -7.76
C PRO A 34 2.07 9.56 -7.00
N ALA A 35 2.24 9.82 -5.70
CA ALA A 35 3.26 9.13 -4.90
C ALA A 35 3.01 7.61 -4.81
N LEU A 36 1.75 7.18 -4.67
CA LEU A 36 1.40 5.76 -4.70
C LEU A 36 1.71 5.13 -6.07
N LEU A 37 1.36 5.82 -7.16
CA LEU A 37 1.70 5.37 -8.51
C LEU A 37 3.23 5.28 -8.70
N SER A 38 4.01 6.23 -8.19
CA SER A 38 5.46 6.17 -8.32
C SER A 38 6.11 5.04 -7.52
N LEU A 39 5.53 4.69 -6.37
CA LEU A 39 5.97 3.53 -5.58
C LEU A 39 5.68 2.21 -6.30
N ASN A 40 4.55 2.16 -7.01
CA ASN A 40 4.10 1.04 -7.80
C ASN A 40 4.97 0.82 -9.06
N ASP A 41 5.32 1.89 -9.76
CA ASP A 41 6.13 1.84 -10.98
C ASP A 41 7.64 1.90 -10.74
N THR A 42 8.09 1.93 -9.48
CA THR A 42 9.51 2.12 -9.10
C THR A 42 10.14 3.40 -9.67
N SER A 43 9.32 4.39 -10.05
CA SER A 43 9.78 5.65 -10.66
C SER A 43 10.27 6.68 -9.64
N CYS A 44 10.15 6.37 -8.34
CA CYS A 44 10.68 7.18 -7.25
C CYS A 44 11.76 6.39 -6.49
N ASP A 45 12.88 7.06 -6.18
CA ASP A 45 13.92 6.48 -5.34
C ASP A 45 13.36 6.11 -3.96
N LEU A 46 13.79 4.96 -3.43
CA LEU A 46 13.36 4.53 -2.11
C LEU A 46 13.84 5.54 -1.05
N PRO A 47 12.96 6.20 -0.29
CA PRO A 47 13.41 7.03 0.81
C PRO A 47 13.98 6.11 1.90
N LEU A 48 15.31 6.09 2.04
CA LEU A 48 16.00 5.30 3.07
C LEU A 48 15.93 5.94 4.47
N THR A 49 15.44 7.18 4.57
CA THR A 49 15.32 7.93 5.82
C THR A 49 13.87 8.30 6.09
N ASN A 50 13.50 8.43 7.36
CA ASN A 50 12.15 8.75 7.82
C ASN A 50 11.06 7.76 7.38
N VAL A 51 11.43 6.49 7.15
CA VAL A 51 10.50 5.41 6.87
C VAL A 51 10.58 4.38 8.00
N CYS A 52 9.43 4.07 8.62
CA CYS A 52 9.34 2.99 9.62
C CYS A 52 8.95 1.65 8.97
N ILE A 53 8.12 1.70 7.92
CA ILE A 53 7.60 0.53 7.22
C ILE A 53 7.77 0.80 5.72
N PRO A 54 8.65 0.05 5.03
CA PRO A 54 8.85 0.21 3.59
C PRO A 54 7.67 -0.38 2.81
N TYR A 55 7.48 0.09 1.57
CA TYR A 55 6.44 -0.41 0.68
C TYR A 55 6.81 -1.79 0.12
N ILE A 56 6.31 -2.85 0.73
CA ILE A 56 6.65 -4.25 0.38
C ILE A 56 5.59 -4.97 -0.46
N THR A 57 4.41 -4.37 -0.63
CA THR A 57 3.27 -4.98 -1.32
C THR A 57 3.61 -5.53 -2.72
N PRO A 58 4.32 -4.78 -3.60
CA PRO A 58 4.67 -5.30 -4.93
C PRO A 58 5.49 -6.59 -4.89
N VAL A 59 6.43 -6.67 -3.94
CA VAL A 59 7.30 -7.84 -3.77
C VAL A 59 6.54 -9.01 -3.18
N CYS A 60 5.60 -8.77 -2.25
CA CYS A 60 4.70 -9.81 -1.76
C CYS A 60 3.89 -10.41 -2.91
N HIS A 61 3.30 -9.60 -3.80
CA HIS A 61 2.58 -10.11 -4.97
C HIS A 61 3.50 -10.90 -5.90
N LEU A 62 4.71 -10.41 -6.18
CA LEU A 62 5.72 -11.14 -6.99
C LEU A 62 6.09 -12.52 -6.45
N LEU A 63 6.05 -12.70 -5.12
CA LEU A 63 6.43 -13.96 -4.47
C LEU A 63 5.28 -14.95 -4.32
N GLU A 64 4.04 -14.45 -4.21
CA GLU A 64 2.86 -15.25 -3.86
C GLU A 64 1.91 -15.50 -5.05
N GLU A 65 1.92 -14.63 -6.07
CA GLU A 65 1.01 -14.71 -7.20
C GLU A 65 1.70 -15.24 -8.47
N ASP A 66 0.90 -15.82 -9.37
CA ASP A 66 1.41 -16.15 -10.69
C ASP A 66 1.59 -14.88 -11.54
N ILE A 67 2.55 -14.94 -12.46
CA ILE A 67 2.94 -13.83 -13.32
C ILE A 67 1.76 -13.29 -14.15
N GLN A 68 0.79 -14.13 -14.54
CA GLN A 68 -0.36 -13.67 -15.33
C GLN A 68 -1.32 -12.84 -14.48
N SER A 69 -1.58 -13.24 -13.24
CA SER A 69 -2.38 -12.48 -12.28
C SER A 69 -1.76 -11.12 -11.97
N ILE A 70 -0.44 -11.07 -11.79
CA ILE A 70 0.30 -9.82 -11.57
C ILE A 70 0.15 -8.87 -12.78
N PHE A 71 0.29 -9.38 -14.00
CA PHE A 71 0.11 -8.57 -15.21
C PHE A 71 -1.33 -8.15 -15.51
N GLN A 72 -2.34 -8.79 -14.91
CA GLN A 72 -3.74 -8.45 -15.11
C GLN A 72 -4.30 -7.51 -14.04
N GLU A 73 -3.98 -7.79 -12.78
CA GLU A 73 -4.55 -7.09 -11.62
C GLU A 73 -3.65 -5.98 -11.08
N HIS A 74 -2.33 -6.18 -11.19
CA HIS A 74 -1.31 -5.33 -10.58
C HIS A 74 -0.49 -4.54 -11.59
N TYR A 75 -0.79 -4.63 -12.89
CA TYR A 75 -0.10 -3.82 -13.90
C TYR A 75 -0.42 -2.35 -13.68
N TRP A 76 0.60 -1.64 -13.23
CA TRP A 76 0.61 -0.24 -12.86
C TRP A 76 0.30 0.62 -14.09
N GLU A 77 -0.99 0.95 -14.22
CA GLU A 77 -1.64 1.74 -15.27
C GLU A 77 -1.34 1.40 -16.76
N LYS A 78 -2.43 1.33 -17.52
CA LYS A 78 -2.47 1.05 -18.96
C LYS A 78 -1.60 2.03 -19.75
N GLY A 79 -0.61 1.54 -20.52
CA GLY A 79 0.03 2.35 -21.57
C GLY A 79 1.48 2.04 -21.91
N LEU A 80 2.17 1.17 -21.16
CA LEU A 80 3.57 0.80 -21.43
C LEU A 80 3.68 -0.39 -22.39
N ASP A 81 4.77 -0.45 -23.16
CA ASP A 81 5.08 -1.56 -24.06
C ASP A 81 5.16 -2.86 -23.21
N PRO A 82 4.31 -3.88 -23.45
CA PRO A 82 3.79 -4.70 -22.35
C PRO A 82 4.76 -5.71 -21.72
N ILE A 83 5.94 -5.90 -22.31
CA ILE A 83 6.85 -6.99 -21.90
C ILE A 83 8.20 -6.47 -21.45
N SER A 84 8.84 -5.57 -22.21
CA SER A 84 10.13 -4.98 -21.83
C SER A 84 9.98 -4.11 -20.59
N SER A 85 9.02 -3.20 -20.59
CA SER A 85 8.74 -2.32 -19.44
C SER A 85 8.30 -3.10 -18.21
N ALA A 86 7.65 -4.26 -18.41
CA ALA A 86 7.19 -5.14 -17.34
C ALA A 86 8.36 -5.76 -16.55
N ILE A 87 9.34 -6.25 -17.30
CA ILE A 87 10.53 -6.90 -16.76
C ILE A 87 11.37 -5.87 -16.00
N ASP A 88 11.53 -4.66 -16.54
CA ASP A 88 12.29 -3.60 -15.87
C ASP A 88 11.67 -3.24 -14.52
N VAL A 89 10.34 -3.05 -14.48
CA VAL A 89 9.62 -2.76 -13.22
C VAL A 89 9.74 -3.92 -12.22
N LEU A 90 9.63 -5.17 -12.69
CA LEU A 90 9.81 -6.36 -11.84
C LEU A 90 11.21 -6.42 -11.24
N LEU A 91 12.24 -6.23 -12.06
CA LEU A 91 13.63 -6.23 -11.62
C LEU A 91 13.91 -5.11 -10.63
N ASN A 92 13.34 -3.93 -10.86
CA ASN A 92 13.45 -2.80 -9.93
C ASN A 92 12.80 -3.13 -8.58
N HIS A 93 11.63 -3.77 -8.56
CA HIS A 93 10.99 -4.20 -7.31
C HIS A 93 11.81 -5.23 -6.54
N LEU A 94 12.44 -6.18 -7.24
CA LEU A 94 13.35 -7.14 -6.61
C LEU A 94 14.61 -6.46 -6.05
N GLU A 95 15.14 -5.47 -6.75
CA GLU A 95 16.29 -4.70 -6.27
C GLU A 95 15.92 -3.85 -5.05
N VAL A 96 14.75 -3.22 -5.06
CA VAL A 96 14.18 -2.53 -3.90
C VAL A 96 14.01 -3.50 -2.71
N ALA A 97 13.50 -4.71 -2.94
CA ALA A 97 13.37 -5.73 -1.90
C ALA A 97 14.73 -6.08 -1.28
N ARG A 98 15.76 -6.24 -2.12
CA ARG A 98 17.13 -6.52 -1.68
C ARG A 98 17.66 -5.40 -0.80
N VAL A 99 17.44 -4.14 -1.19
CA VAL A 99 17.82 -2.97 -0.39
C VAL A 99 17.08 -2.97 0.94
N ILE A 100 15.75 -3.14 0.94
CA ILE A 100 14.93 -3.20 2.15
C ILE A 100 15.44 -4.27 3.12
N ALA A 101 15.66 -5.49 2.63
CA ALA A 101 16.16 -6.61 3.42
C ALA A 101 17.56 -6.32 4.00
N SER A 102 18.44 -5.67 3.22
CA SER A 102 19.78 -5.30 3.67
C SER A 102 19.79 -4.19 4.72
N GLN A 103 18.75 -3.35 4.77
CA GLN A 103 18.66 -2.18 5.65
C GLN A 103 17.55 -2.31 6.71
N TYR A 104 17.08 -3.53 7.01
CA TYR A 104 15.95 -3.75 7.91
C TYR A 104 16.09 -3.07 9.29
N ASN A 105 17.33 -2.97 9.79
CA ASN A 105 17.65 -2.34 11.06
C ASN A 105 17.31 -0.84 11.07
N VAL A 106 17.48 -0.13 9.94
CA VAL A 106 17.16 1.30 9.82
C VAL A 106 15.67 1.54 10.04
N TYR A 107 14.82 0.73 9.41
CA TYR A 107 13.36 0.82 9.55
C TYR A 107 12.91 0.47 10.98
N ARG A 108 13.52 -0.57 11.58
CA ARG A 108 13.26 -0.97 12.96
C ARG A 108 13.63 0.14 13.95
N ASP A 109 14.83 0.70 13.82
CA ASP A 109 15.32 1.73 14.72
C ASP A 109 14.47 3.01 14.60
N MET A 110 14.07 3.37 13.37
CA MET A 110 13.10 4.45 13.12
C MET A 110 11.76 4.16 13.80
N GLY A 111 11.20 2.95 13.66
CA GLY A 111 9.96 2.55 14.32
C GLY A 111 10.03 2.66 15.85
N ASN A 112 11.14 2.18 16.44
CA ASN A 112 11.37 2.25 17.88
C ASN A 112 11.45 3.68 18.43
N MET A 113 11.85 4.66 17.60
CA MET A 113 11.81 6.07 18.00
C MET A 113 10.40 6.59 18.21
N PHE A 114 9.40 6.09 17.46
CA PHE A 114 8.02 6.58 17.52
C PHE A 114 7.09 5.71 18.36
N ILE A 115 7.40 4.42 18.55
CA ILE A 115 6.47 3.45 19.15
C ILE A 115 6.08 3.77 20.60
N ASN A 116 6.95 4.45 21.35
CA ASN A 116 6.67 4.83 22.74
C ASN A 116 5.80 6.09 22.87
N SER A 117 5.41 6.72 21.75
CA SER A 117 4.64 7.97 21.77
C SER A 117 3.12 7.78 21.83
N LEU A 118 2.63 6.56 21.59
CA LEU A 118 1.20 6.23 21.55
C LEU A 118 0.95 5.05 22.49
N ASN A 119 0.08 5.26 23.48
CA ASN A 119 -0.36 4.22 24.42
C ASN A 119 -1.87 4.35 24.60
N ASP A 120 -2.61 3.79 23.65
CA ASP A 120 -4.07 3.78 23.63
C ASP A 120 -4.54 2.34 23.35
N PRO A 121 -4.98 1.59 24.38
CA PRO A 121 -5.34 0.19 24.23
C PRO A 121 -6.56 -0.05 23.33
N GLU A 122 -7.47 0.94 23.21
CA GLU A 122 -8.62 0.82 22.30
C GLU A 122 -8.17 0.95 20.85
N LEU A 123 -7.25 1.88 20.58
CA LEU A 123 -6.67 2.03 19.24
C LEU A 123 -5.83 0.81 18.85
N ASP A 124 -5.10 0.21 19.80
CA ASP A 124 -4.33 -1.01 19.56
C ASP A 124 -5.25 -2.16 19.11
N GLU A 125 -6.39 -2.36 19.77
CA GLU A 125 -7.36 -3.38 19.39
C GLU A 125 -7.97 -3.10 18.00
N ILE A 126 -8.36 -1.84 17.73
CA ILE A 126 -8.97 -1.47 16.44
C ILE A 126 -7.99 -1.67 15.28
N LEU A 127 -6.69 -1.42 15.48
CA LEU A 127 -5.68 -1.57 14.43
C LEU A 127 -5.26 -3.03 14.19
N CYS A 128 -5.66 -3.98 15.04
CA CYS A 128 -5.39 -5.39 14.85
C CYS A 128 -6.20 -5.99 13.67
N PRO A 129 -5.56 -6.73 12.74
CA PRO A 129 -6.26 -7.42 11.66
C PRO A 129 -7.37 -8.36 12.14
N GLU A 130 -7.20 -9.02 13.29
CA GLU A 130 -8.17 -9.94 13.89
C GLU A 130 -9.49 -9.25 14.22
N PHE A 131 -9.41 -8.02 14.74
CA PHE A 131 -10.58 -7.20 15.01
C PHE A 131 -11.31 -6.85 13.70
N HIS A 132 -10.57 -6.44 12.67
CA HIS A 132 -11.15 -6.19 11.35
C HIS A 132 -11.82 -7.43 10.74
N PHE A 133 -11.22 -8.62 10.92
CA PHE A 133 -11.84 -9.86 10.45
C PHE A 133 -13.18 -10.12 11.15
N LEU A 134 -13.23 -9.93 12.46
CA LEU A 134 -14.45 -10.08 13.25
C LEU A 134 -15.53 -9.08 12.81
N VAL A 135 -15.17 -7.81 12.61
CA VAL A 135 -16.12 -6.76 12.18
C VAL A 135 -16.67 -7.03 10.79
N LEU A 136 -15.81 -7.41 9.84
CA LEU A 136 -16.21 -7.57 8.44
C LEU A 136 -16.94 -8.89 8.16
N TRP A 137 -16.63 -9.97 8.88
CA TRP A 137 -17.15 -11.30 8.58
C TRP A 137 -17.81 -12.03 9.76
N GLY A 138 -17.77 -11.48 10.97
CA GLY A 138 -18.28 -12.13 12.18
C GLY A 138 -17.43 -13.32 12.63
N ASP A 139 -17.84 -13.93 13.74
CA ASP A 139 -17.08 -14.96 14.47
C ASP A 139 -16.93 -16.31 13.71
N ASN A 140 -17.73 -16.53 12.66
CA ASN A 140 -17.85 -17.82 12.00
C ASN A 140 -16.70 -18.20 11.03
N ARG A 141 -15.62 -17.41 10.94
CA ARG A 141 -14.52 -17.67 9.99
C ARG A 141 -13.18 -18.07 10.60
N LEU A 142 -12.92 -17.77 11.88
CA LEU A 142 -11.67 -18.19 12.54
C LEU A 142 -11.57 -19.71 12.70
N SER A 143 -12.68 -20.45 12.54
CA SER A 143 -12.74 -21.90 12.67
C SER A 143 -12.75 -22.69 11.36
N VAL A 144 -12.79 -22.04 10.18
CA VAL A 144 -13.11 -22.75 8.91
C VAL A 144 -11.90 -23.00 8.01
N ASN A 145 -10.78 -22.27 8.12
CA ASN A 145 -9.62 -22.44 7.23
C ASN A 145 -8.35 -22.93 7.94
N ASN A 146 -8.42 -24.12 8.55
CA ASN A 146 -7.28 -24.95 8.92
C ASN A 146 -7.40 -26.36 8.30
N ARG A 147 -7.71 -26.44 7.00
CA ARG A 147 -7.69 -27.68 6.22
C ARG A 147 -7.15 -27.45 4.83
#